data_AF-A0A087GMZ2-F1
#
_entry.id   AF-A0A087GMZ2-F1
#
_cell.length_a   1.000
_cell.length_b   1.000
_cell.length_c   1.000
_cell.angle_alpha   90.00
_cell.angle_beta   90.00
_cell.angle_gamma   90.00
#
_symmetry.space_group_name_H-M   'P 1'
#
loop_
_entity.id
_entity.type
_entity.pdbx_description
1 polymer ?
#
loop_
_entity_poly.entity_id
_entity_poly.type
_entity_poly.pdbx_seq_one_letter_code
_entity_poly.pdbx_strand_id
1 'polypeptide(L)' 'MKSGFPVFASVGERTCEGNDLYREMIESGVIKLGEKHLESKCALVYGQMNEPPGARAHVGLTGLTVAESFRDADSIHV' A
#
# COMPACT_ATOMS: atom_id res chain seq x y z
N MET A 1 20.08 -7.22 8.95
CA MET A 1 19.06 -6.25 9.41
C MET A 1 17.90 -6.36 8.43
N LYS A 2 16.80 -7.03 8.79
CA LYS A 2 15.62 -7.10 7.90
C LYS A 2 14.99 -5.71 7.90
N SER A 3 15.11 -4.99 6.78
CA SER A 3 14.44 -3.70 6.59
C SER A 3 12.94 -3.92 6.68
N GLY A 4 12.23 -3.09 7.46
CA GLY A 4 10.77 -3.18 7.52
C GLY A 4 10.12 -2.84 6.18
N PHE A 5 8.93 -3.38 5.94
CA PHE A 5 8.16 -3.16 4.72
C PHE A 5 6.83 -2.47 5.06
N PRO A 6 6.75 -1.13 4.94
CA PRO A 6 5.54 -0.39 5.30
C PRO A 6 4.37 -0.72 4.37
N VAL A 7 3.21 -1.01 4.98
CA VAL A 7 1.92 -1.18 4.30
C VAL A 7 1.01 -0.02 4.65
N PHE A 8 0.59 0.75 3.66
CA PHE A 8 -0.35 1.85 3.83
C PHE A 8 -1.74 1.41 3.38
N ALA A 9 -2.73 1.50 4.27
CA ALA A 9 -4.12 1.21 3.97
C ALA A 9 -4.96 2.46 4.19
N SER A 10 -5.39 3.09 3.10
CA SER A 10 -6.11 4.37 3.15
C SER A 10 -7.59 4.17 2.84
N VAL A 11 -8.46 4.62 3.75
CA VAL A 11 -9.91 4.36 3.72
C VAL A 11 -10.67 5.66 3.49
N GLY A 12 -11.38 5.76 2.37
CA GLY A 12 -12.17 6.93 2.03
C GLY A 12 -11.34 8.17 1.71
N GLU A 13 -10.13 7.99 1.15
CA GLU A 13 -9.30 9.11 0.67
C GLU A 13 -9.87 9.73 -0.60
N ARG A 14 -9.51 10.98 -0.87
CA ARG A 14 -9.76 11.59 -2.17
C ARG A 14 -8.83 10.99 -3.21
N THR A 15 -9.34 10.80 -4.41
CA THR A 15 -8.54 10.25 -5.52
C THR A 15 -7.40 11.17 -5.93
N CYS A 16 -7.55 12.48 -5.71
CA CYS A 16 -6.46 13.43 -5.89
C CYS A 16 -5.31 13.16 -4.91
N GLU A 17 -5.62 13.04 -3.61
CA GLU A 17 -4.63 12.81 -2.54
C GLU A 17 -3.90 11.47 -2.74
N GLY A 18 -4.63 10.40 -3.10
CA GLY A 18 -4.04 9.10 -3.39
C GLY A 18 -3.14 9.11 -4.63
N ASN A 19 -3.51 9.86 -5.67
CA ASN A 19 -2.67 10.01 -6.86
C ASN A 19 -1.40 10.81 -6.56
N ASP A 20 -1.50 11.87 -5.75
CA ASP A 20 -0.35 12.71 -5.40
C ASP A 20 0.66 11.89 -4.57
N LEU A 21 0.19 11.15 -3.56
CA LEU A 21 1.01 10.23 -2.77
C LEU A 21 1.67 9.14 -3.64
N TYR A 22 0.93 8.57 -4.59
CA TYR A 22 1.47 7.56 -5.50
C TYR A 22 2.62 8.12 -6.36
N ARG A 23 2.49 9.34 -6.86
CA ARG A 23 3.54 10.01 -7.65
C ARG A 23 4.75 10.35 -6.78
N GLU A 24 4.54 10.88 -5.57
CA GLU A 24 5.63 11.14 -4.62
C GLU A 24 6.41 9.88 -4.27
N MET A 25 5.71 8.74 -4.11
CA MET A 25 6.34 7.44 -3.83
C MET A 25 7.16 6.91 -5.03
N ILE A 26 6.76 7.24 -6.26
CA ILE A 26 7.54 6.92 -7.47
C ILE A 26 8.76 7.82 -7.57
N GLU A 27 8.60 9.13 -7.38
CA GLU A 27 9.68 10.12 -7.47
C GLU A 27 10.75 9.93 -6.39
N SER A 28 10.33 9.55 -5.17
CA SER A 28 11.24 9.19 -4.07
C SER A 28 11.93 7.83 -4.27
N GLY A 29 11.51 7.03 -5.26
CA GLY A 29 12.08 5.72 -5.56
C GLY A 29 11.69 4.63 -4.56
N VAL A 30 10.66 4.87 -3.74
CA VAL A 30 10.06 3.85 -2.85
C VAL A 30 9.26 2.85 -3.68
N ILE A 31 8.51 3.34 -4.66
CA ILE A 31 7.82 2.53 -5.67
C ILE A 31 8.61 2.62 -6.98
N LYS A 32 8.94 1.46 -7.56
CA LYS A 32 9.62 1.37 -8.86
C LYS A 32 8.67 0.74 -9.87
N LEU A 33 8.57 1.34 -11.05
CA LEU A 33 7.70 0.86 -12.13
C LEU A 33 8.49 0.02 -13.15
N GLY A 34 7.78 -0.72 -13.99
CA GLY A 34 8.36 -1.55 -15.06
C GLY A 34 9.08 -2.78 -14.52
N GLU A 35 10.20 -3.16 -15.15
CA GLU A 35 10.96 -4.36 -14.78
C GLU A 35 11.51 -4.34 -13.35
N LYS A 36 11.59 -3.17 -12.72
CA LYS A 36 12.08 -2.98 -11.36
C LYS A 36 10.99 -3.04 -10.29
N HIS A 37 9.77 -3.47 -10.64
CA HIS A 37 8.65 -3.49 -9.69
C HIS A 37 8.92 -4.33 -8.43
N LEU A 38 9.70 -5.42 -8.56
CA LEU A 38 10.14 -6.29 -7.47
C LEU A 38 11.03 -5.59 -6.44
N GLU A 39 11.62 -4.44 -6.77
CA GLU A 39 12.47 -3.66 -5.88
C GLU A 39 11.69 -2.59 -5.09
N SER A 40 10.36 -2.52 -5.24
CA SER A 40 9.51 -1.59 -4.50
C SER A 40 9.53 -1.91 -3.00
N LYS A 41 9.48 -0.88 -2.16
CA LYS A 41 9.67 -1.00 -0.71
C LYS A 41 8.42 -0.70 0.12
N CYS A 42 7.27 -0.50 -0.51
CA CYS A 42 6.01 -0.30 0.18
C CYS A 42 4.86 -0.95 -0.57
N ALA A 43 3.76 -1.23 0.15
CA ALA A 43 2.48 -1.55 -0.44
C ALA A 43 1.47 -0.44 -0.13
N LEU A 44 0.69 -0.05 -1.14
CA LEU A 44 -0.39 0.94 -1.02
C LEU A 44 -1.71 0.24 -1.31
N VAL A 45 -2.65 0.32 -0.36
CA VAL A 45 -4.01 -0.22 -0.48
C VAL A 45 -4.98 0.96 -0.36
N TYR A 46 -5.69 1.27 -1.44
CA TYR A 46 -6.60 2.40 -1.52
C TYR A 46 -8.06 1.95 -1.56
N GLY A 47 -8.89 2.51 -0.70
CA GLY A 47 -10.34 2.47 -0.83
C GLY A 47 -10.85 3.89 -1.01
N GLN A 48 -11.15 4.27 -2.24
CA GLN A 48 -11.42 5.66 -2.60
C GLN A 48 -12.84 6.10 -2.18
N MET A 49 -13.06 7.40 -1.95
CA MET A 49 -14.41 7.92 -1.61
C MET A 49 -15.49 7.57 -2.64
N ASN A 50 -15.10 7.42 -3.91
CA ASN A 50 -15.99 7.08 -5.02
C ASN A 50 -16.42 5.60 -5.02
N GLU A 51 -15.83 4.75 -4.18
CA GLU A 51 -16.17 3.34 -4.08
C GLU A 51 -17.41 3.09 -3.22
N PRO A 52 -18.17 2.01 -3.52
CA PRO A 52 -19.33 1.64 -2.73
C PRO A 52 -18.93 1.43 -1.26
N PRO A 53 -19.82 1.77 -0.31
CA PRO A 53 -19.50 1.71 1.13
C PRO A 53 -19.03 0.33 1.59
N GLY A 54 -19.47 -0.76 0.94
CA GLY A 54 -19.00 -2.11 1.21
C GLY A 54 -17.51 -2.33 0.87
N ALA A 55 -17.02 -1.74 -0.23
CA ALA A 55 -15.61 -1.82 -0.60
C ALA A 55 -14.73 -1.03 0.39
N ARG A 56 -15.18 0.17 0.77
CA ARG A 56 -14.47 1.01 1.76
C ARG A 56 -14.40 0.36 3.14
N ALA A 57 -15.46 -0.32 3.58
CA ALA A 57 -15.46 -1.00 4.88
C ALA A 57 -14.42 -2.13 4.96
N HIS A 58 -14.07 -2.76 3.83
CA HIS A 58 -13.16 -3.91 3.80
C HIS A 58 -11.72 -3.55 3.47
N VAL A 59 -11.45 -2.34 2.96
CA VAL A 59 -10.10 -2.00 2.49
C VAL A 59 -9.05 -2.02 3.59
N GLY A 60 -9.44 -1.67 4.83
CA GLY A 60 -8.57 -1.80 6.00
C GLY A 60 -8.21 -3.27 6.32
N LEU A 61 -9.16 -4.20 6.13
CA LEU A 61 -8.91 -5.63 6.29
C LEU A 61 -7.97 -6.14 5.19
N THR A 62 -8.12 -5.66 3.96
CA THR A 62 -7.19 -5.98 2.87
C THR A 62 -5.77 -5.53 3.20
N GLY A 63 -5.61 -4.31 3.74
CA GLY A 63 -4.32 -3.81 4.21
C GLY A 63 -3.72 -4.68 5.33
N LEU A 64 -4.55 -5.09 6.28
CA LEU A 64 -4.14 -5.99 7.36
C LEU A 64 -3.67 -7.34 6.80
N THR A 65 -4.42 -7.97 5.89
CA THR A 65 -4.04 -9.25 5.27
C THR A 65 -2.70 -9.15 4.53
N VAL A 66 -2.43 -8.03 3.85
CA VAL A 66 -1.14 -7.80 3.18
C VAL A 66 -0.02 -7.69 4.22
N ALA A 67 -0.23 -6.94 5.30
CA ALA A 67 0.72 -6.83 6.40
C ALA A 67 0.98 -8.18 7.10
N GLU A 68 -0.07 -8.98 7.33
CA GLU A 68 0.05 -10.32 7.90
C GLU A 68 0.81 -11.27 6.97
N SER A 69 0.57 -11.19 5.65
CA SER A 69 1.33 -11.98 4.67
C SER A 69 2.83 -11.70 4.76
N PHE A 70 3.25 -10.43 4.85
CA PHE A 70 4.67 -10.08 4.97
C PHE A 70 5.26 -10.44 6.35
N ARG A 71 4.47 -10.32 7.41
CA ARG A 71 4.85 -10.75 8.76
C ARG A 71 5.08 -12.26 8.82
N ASP A 72 4.15 -13.03 8.27
CA ASP A 72 4.11 -14.48 8.47
C ASP A 72 4.93 -15.24 7.42
N ALA A 73 4.90 -14.83 6.14
CA ALA A 73 5.63 -15.51 5.07
C ALA A 73 7.11 -15.13 5.02
N ASP A 74 7.42 -13.83 5.08
CA ASP A 74 8.79 -13.33 4.92
C ASP A 74 9.50 -13.06 6.26
N SER A 75 8.75 -13.16 7.38
CA SER A 75 9.23 -12.79 8.71
C SER A 75 9.87 -11.40 8.69
N ILE A 76 9.22 -10.46 7.98
CA ILE A 76 9.60 -9.04 7.87
C ILE A 76 8.76 -8.24 8.86
N HIS A 77 9.34 -7.17 9.42
CA HIS A 77 8.60 -6.23 10.24
C HIS A 77 7.77 -5.31 9.33
N VAL A 78 6.45 -5.30 9.54
CA VAL A 78 5.49 -4.43 8.83
C VAL A 78 5.13 -3.21 9.66
#